data_AF-A0AAJ2NS63-F1
#
_entry.id   AF-A0AAJ2NS63-F1
#
_cell.length_a   1.000
_cell.length_b   1.000
_cell.length_c   1.000
_cell.angle_alpha   90.00
_cell.angle_beta   90.00
_cell.angle_gamma   90.00
#
_symmetry.space_group_name_H-M   'P 1'
#
loop_
_entity.id
_entity.type
_entity.pdbx_description
1 polymer ?
#
loop_
_entity_poly.entity_id
_entity_poly.type
_entity_poly.pdbx_seq_one_letter_code
_entity_poly.pdbx_strand_id
1 'polypeptide(L)'
;KKHREGPAKIAIRTNDLSELAEKFKAEGFTVYGPLPGERVLADGDVIKWSLLFPESNNSELSLPFFIQWEKTDEERLAELKEQGLIGAHTAGNPKLAYVGFDVHDLEEKLDEG
;
A
#
# COMPACT_ATOMS: atom_id res chain seq x y z
N LYS A 1 11.77 11.43 20.98
CA LYS A 1 11.30 10.53 19.90
C LYS A 1 12.47 9.61 19.53
N LYS A 2 12.39 8.30 19.81
CA LYS A 2 13.41 7.32 19.36
C LYS A 2 13.14 7.04 17.88
N HIS A 3 14.09 7.38 17.00
CA HIS A 3 14.10 6.86 15.63
C HIS A 3 14.40 5.36 15.72
N ARG A 4 13.35 4.52 15.68
CA ARG A 4 13.53 3.08 15.50
C ARG A 4 13.50 2.81 14.00
N GLU A 5 14.53 2.14 13.50
CA GLU A 5 14.54 1.59 12.15
C GLU A 5 13.63 0.35 12.12
N GLY A 6 12.78 0.26 11.10
CA GLY A 6 11.78 -0.79 10.93
C GLY A 6 10.89 -0.51 9.71
N PRO A 7 10.15 -1.51 9.20
CA PRO A 7 9.26 -1.31 8.05
C PRO A 7 8.22 -0.22 8.38
N ALA A 8 8.19 0.84 7.57
CA ALA A 8 7.49 2.07 7.91
C ALA A 8 5.95 1.94 7.83
N LYS A 9 5.43 1.19 6.84
CA LYS A 9 4.02 0.80 6.67
C LYS A 9 3.91 -0.08 5.43
N ILE A 10 2.93 -0.98 5.37
CA ILE A 10 2.64 -1.76 4.16
C ILE A 10 1.76 -0.93 3.23
N ALA A 11 2.08 -0.95 1.94
CA ALA A 11 1.28 -0.35 0.87
C ALA A 11 0.67 -1.47 0.00
N ILE A 12 -0.66 -1.46 -0.18
CA ILE A 12 -1.36 -2.43 -1.02
C ILE A 12 -1.87 -1.72 -2.29
N ARG A 13 -1.55 -2.25 -3.47
CA ARG A 13 -2.05 -1.70 -4.75
C ARG A 13 -3.52 -2.06 -4.93
N THR A 14 -4.32 -1.10 -5.42
CA THR A 14 -5.67 -1.33 -5.95
C THR A 14 -5.83 -0.60 -7.29
N ASN A 15 -6.74 -1.10 -8.13
CA ASN A 15 -7.17 -0.44 -9.36
C ASN A 15 -8.51 0.31 -9.18
N ASP A 16 -9.17 0.14 -8.03
CA ASP A 16 -10.37 0.86 -7.66
C ASP A 16 -10.32 1.25 -6.18
N LEU A 17 -9.84 2.46 -5.94
CA LEU A 17 -9.70 3.05 -4.62
C LEU A 17 -11.03 3.66 -4.14
N SER A 18 -11.93 4.00 -5.07
CA SER A 18 -13.27 4.53 -4.76
C SER A 18 -14.17 3.43 -4.20
N GLU A 19 -14.25 2.28 -4.88
CA GLU A 19 -15.01 1.12 -4.39
C GLU A 19 -14.48 0.65 -3.03
N LEU A 20 -13.15 0.62 -2.88
CA LEU A 20 -12.52 0.22 -1.63
C LEU A 20 -12.82 1.19 -0.47
N ALA A 21 -12.84 2.50 -0.74
CA ALA A 21 -13.22 3.50 0.26
C ALA A 21 -14.66 3.31 0.75
N GLU A 22 -15.58 2.99 -0.16
CA GLU A 22 -16.98 2.73 0.20
C GLU A 22 -17.13 1.43 1.00
N LYS A 23 -16.41 0.36 0.64
CA LYS A 23 -16.36 -0.89 1.42
C LYS A 23 -15.88 -0.66 2.86
N PHE A 24 -14.76 0.05 3.02
CA PHE A 24 -14.24 0.33 4.36
C PHE A 24 -15.20 1.18 5.20
N LYS A 25 -15.84 2.21 4.61
CA LYS A 25 -16.85 2.99 5.34
C LYS A 25 -18.05 2.13 5.75
N ALA A 26 -18.50 1.22 4.87
CA ALA A 26 -19.61 0.31 5.14
C ALA A 26 -19.30 -0.68 6.27
N GLU A 27 -18.03 -1.10 6.38
CA GLU A 27 -17.52 -1.96 7.46
C GLU A 27 -17.18 -1.18 8.76
N GLY A 28 -17.48 0.12 8.82
CA GLY A 28 -17.31 0.92 10.03
C GLY A 28 -15.91 1.52 10.25
N PHE A 29 -15.02 1.43 9.26
CA PHE A 29 -13.72 2.09 9.32
C PHE A 29 -13.84 3.60 9.07
N THR A 30 -12.98 4.37 9.72
CA THR A 30 -12.75 5.77 9.33
C THR A 30 -11.81 5.76 8.13
N VAL A 31 -12.17 6.45 7.04
CA VAL A 31 -11.41 6.41 5.79
C VAL A 31 -10.91 7.80 5.42
N TYR A 32 -9.61 7.94 5.21
CA TYR A 32 -8.96 9.16 4.75
C TYR A 32 -8.45 9.00 3.31
N GLY A 33 -8.99 9.83 2.41
CA GLY A 33 -8.68 9.82 0.98
C GLY A 33 -9.93 9.62 0.11
N PRO A 34 -9.79 9.49 -1.22
CA PRO A 34 -8.52 9.45 -1.98
C PRO A 34 -7.68 10.73 -1.84
N LEU A 35 -6.39 10.59 -1.54
CA LEU A 35 -5.42 11.69 -1.49
C LEU A 35 -4.50 11.64 -2.72
N PRO A 36 -4.59 12.58 -3.67
CA PRO A 36 -3.71 12.59 -4.84
C PRO A 36 -2.27 12.93 -4.44
N GLY A 37 -1.32 12.31 -5.11
CA GLY A 37 0.11 12.56 -4.98
C GLY A 37 0.81 12.46 -6.33
N GLU A 38 1.89 13.22 -6.47
CA GLU A 38 2.72 13.18 -7.65
C GLU A 38 4.20 13.38 -7.32
N ARG A 39 5.07 12.87 -8.19
CA ARG A 39 6.50 13.10 -8.12
C ARG A 39 7.09 13.22 -9.52
N VAL A 40 7.95 14.23 -9.68
CA VAL A 40 8.82 14.37 -10.84
C VAL A 40 10.04 13.47 -10.64
N LEU A 41 10.28 12.59 -11.61
CA LEU A 41 11.42 11.69 -11.69
C LEU A 41 12.67 12.44 -12.21
N ALA A 42 13.84 11.80 -12.11
CA ALA A 42 15.11 12.42 -12.49
C ALA A 42 15.23 12.67 -14.01
N ASP A 43 14.49 11.92 -14.81
CA ASP A 43 14.35 12.06 -16.27
C ASP A 43 13.33 13.14 -16.67
N GLY A 44 12.61 13.73 -15.71
CA GLY A 44 11.58 14.74 -15.94
C GLY A 44 10.16 14.18 -16.04
N ASP A 45 9.98 12.86 -16.02
CA ASP A 45 8.67 12.24 -16.07
C ASP A 45 7.89 12.44 -14.77
N VAL A 46 6.57 12.57 -14.86
CA VAL A 46 5.70 12.70 -13.69
C VAL A 46 5.01 11.37 -13.41
N ILE A 47 5.21 10.84 -12.20
CA ILE A 47 4.40 9.73 -11.68
C ILE A 47 3.31 10.27 -10.77
N LYS A 48 2.08 9.80 -10.96
CA LYS A 48 0.92 10.19 -10.15
C LYS A 48 0.22 8.98 -9.54
N TRP A 49 -0.37 9.19 -8.38
CA TRP A 49 -1.10 8.17 -7.64
C TRP A 49 -2.15 8.81 -6.72
N SER A 50 -3.05 7.97 -6.20
CA SER A 50 -3.98 8.30 -5.12
C SER A 50 -3.75 7.36 -3.95
N LEU A 51 -3.84 7.88 -2.72
CA LEU A 51 -3.67 7.12 -1.48
C LEU A 51 -4.99 7.01 -0.71
N LEU A 52 -5.20 5.87 -0.04
CA LEU A 52 -6.28 5.65 0.92
C LEU A 52 -5.72 5.15 2.24
N PHE A 53 -6.19 5.71 3.35
CA PHE A 53 -5.80 5.29 4.69
C PHE A 53 -7.05 4.92 5.48
N PRO A 54 -7.35 3.62 5.65
CA PRO A 54 -8.33 3.19 6.63
C PRO A 54 -7.73 3.26 8.04
N GLU A 55 -8.53 3.70 8.99
CA GLU A 55 -8.26 3.68 10.42
C GLU A 55 -9.41 2.96 11.12
N SER A 56 -9.05 2.05 12.03
CA SER A 56 -10.02 1.44 12.94
C SER A 56 -9.92 2.13 14.29
N ASN A 57 -11.04 2.24 15.00
CA ASN A 57 -11.07 2.79 16.35
C ASN A 57 -10.33 1.90 17.37
N ASN A 58 -9.94 0.68 16.97
CA ASN A 58 -9.59 -0.41 17.87
C ASN A 58 -8.15 -0.93 17.75
N SER A 59 -7.26 -0.24 17.02
CA SER A 59 -5.98 -0.84 16.64
C SER A 59 -4.74 -0.15 17.21
N GLU A 60 -4.07 -0.84 18.14
CA GLU A 60 -2.62 -0.76 18.38
C GLU A 60 -1.79 -1.17 17.12
N LEU A 61 -2.47 -1.64 16.07
CA LEU A 61 -1.92 -2.03 14.77
C LEU A 61 -2.02 -0.91 13.74
N SER A 62 -0.91 -0.65 13.06
CA SER A 62 -0.89 0.25 11.91
C SER A 62 -1.41 -0.49 10.67
N LEU A 63 -2.66 -0.21 10.28
CA LEU A 63 -3.24 -0.78 9.06
C LEU A 63 -2.42 -0.42 7.81
N PRO A 64 -2.35 -1.32 6.81
CA PRO A 64 -1.85 -0.97 5.50
C PRO A 64 -2.57 0.26 4.94
N PHE A 65 -1.86 1.02 4.11
CA PHE A 65 -2.50 2.02 3.26
C PHE A 65 -2.61 1.49 1.83
N PHE A 66 -3.54 2.04 1.07
CA PHE A 66 -3.77 1.62 -0.30
C PHE A 66 -3.28 2.68 -1.27
N ILE A 67 -2.79 2.22 -2.41
CA ILE A 67 -2.28 3.09 -3.48
C ILE A 67 -2.89 2.66 -4.81
N GLN A 68 -3.41 3.63 -5.55
CA GLN A 68 -3.81 3.46 -6.94
C GLN A 68 -2.91 4.35 -7.80
N TRP A 69 -2.18 3.73 -8.71
CA TRP A 69 -1.38 4.47 -9.69
C TRP A 69 -2.27 4.96 -10.82
N GLU A 70 -1.95 6.12 -11.39
CA GLU A 70 -2.68 6.65 -12.56
C GLU A 70 -2.48 5.75 -13.80
N LYS A 71 -1.29 5.15 -13.92
CA LYS A 71 -0.93 4.22 -15.00
C LYS A 71 -1.47 2.82 -14.75
N THR A 72 -1.81 2.14 -15.84
CA THR A 72 -2.22 0.72 -15.83
C THR A 72 -1.07 -0.18 -15.36
N ASP A 73 -1.41 -1.43 -15.02
CA ASP A 73 -0.42 -2.44 -14.60
C ASP A 73 0.58 -2.71 -15.73
N GLU A 74 0.09 -2.77 -16.97
CA GLU A 74 0.90 -3.02 -18.17
C GLU A 74 1.87 -1.87 -18.45
N GLU A 75 1.38 -0.63 -18.46
CA GLU A 75 2.21 0.56 -18.66
C GLU A 75 3.28 0.67 -17.58
N ARG A 76 2.89 0.50 -16.31
CA ARG A 76 3.83 0.57 -15.20
C ARG A 76 4.87 -0.55 -15.24
N LEU A 77 4.47 -1.76 -15.63
CA LEU A 77 5.41 -2.88 -15.76
C LEU A 77 6.40 -2.65 -16.91
N ALA A 78 5.96 -2.09 -18.04
CA ALA A 78 6.82 -1.75 -19.16
C ALA A 78 7.87 -0.70 -18.75
N GLU A 79 7.45 0.39 -18.11
CA GLU A 79 8.35 1.44 -17.64
C GLU A 79 9.38 0.93 -16.64
N LEU A 80 8.95 0.11 -15.66
CA LEU A 80 9.87 -0.45 -14.68
C LEU A 80 10.92 -1.39 -15.31
N LYS A 81 10.59 -2.05 -16.42
CA LYS A 81 11.55 -2.85 -17.20
C LYS A 81 12.50 -1.95 -17.99
N GLU A 82 11.99 -0.92 -18.65
CA GLU A 82 12.81 0.04 -19.40
C GLU A 82 13.80 0.79 -18.49
N GLN A 83 13.37 1.16 -17.28
CA GLN A 83 14.22 1.77 -16.25
C GLN A 83 15.21 0.79 -15.61
N GLY A 84 15.19 -0.49 -15.99
CA GLY A 84 16.06 -1.52 -15.42
C GLY A 84 15.76 -1.87 -13.96
N LEU A 85 14.63 -1.40 -13.41
CA LEU A 85 14.18 -1.68 -12.04
C LEU A 85 13.59 -3.09 -11.90
N ILE A 86 12.97 -3.60 -12.96
CA ILE A 86 12.56 -4.99 -13.10
C ILE A 86 13.51 -5.67 -14.08
N GLY A 87 14.40 -6.50 -13.52
CA GLY A 87 15.39 -7.25 -14.28
C GLY A 87 15.76 -8.55 -13.59
N ALA A 88 16.71 -9.28 -14.16
CA ALA A 88 17.22 -10.50 -13.55
C ALA A 88 17.92 -10.16 -12.23
N HIS A 89 17.40 -10.69 -11.13
CA HIS A 89 18.03 -10.58 -9.82
C HIS A 89 18.90 -11.81 -9.57
N THR A 90 20.02 -11.66 -8.84
CA THR A 90 20.92 -12.78 -8.51
C THR A 90 20.23 -13.88 -7.71
N ALA A 91 19.17 -13.54 -6.97
CA ALA A 91 18.29 -14.48 -6.28
C ALA A 91 17.21 -15.13 -7.18
N GLY A 92 17.28 -14.94 -8.50
CA GLY A 92 16.30 -15.46 -9.46
C GLY A 92 15.02 -14.64 -9.47
N ASN A 93 13.87 -15.31 -9.28
CA ASN A 93 12.54 -14.72 -9.31
C ASN A 93 11.88 -14.79 -7.91
N PRO A 94 12.30 -13.97 -6.94
CA PRO A 94 11.75 -13.99 -5.59
C PRO A 94 10.27 -13.60 -5.60
N LYS A 95 9.47 -14.30 -4.80
CA LYS A 95 8.04 -14.01 -4.61
C LYS A 95 7.77 -13.66 -3.15
N LEU A 96 6.95 -12.63 -2.90
CA LEU A 96 6.46 -12.34 -1.56
C LEU A 96 5.40 -13.39 -1.19
N ALA A 97 5.69 -14.24 -0.21
CA ALA A 97 4.78 -15.30 0.22
C ALA A 97 3.71 -14.78 1.19
N TYR A 98 4.12 -14.02 2.21
CA TYR A 98 3.23 -13.44 3.21
C TYR A 98 3.89 -12.25 3.92
N VAL A 99 3.07 -11.44 4.58
CA VAL A 99 3.51 -10.42 5.53
C VAL A 99 2.75 -10.67 6.83
N GLY A 100 3.47 -10.93 7.93
CA GLY A 100 2.88 -11.19 9.25
C GLY A 100 2.91 -9.95 10.12
N PHE A 101 1.85 -9.73 10.90
CA PHE A 101 1.80 -8.71 11.94
C PHE A 101 1.98 -9.39 13.31
N ASP A 102 2.93 -8.90 14.10
CA ASP A 102 3.06 -9.28 15.51
C ASP A 102 2.18 -8.33 16.34
N VAL A 103 1.23 -8.90 17.05
CA VAL A 103 0.22 -8.19 17.84
C VAL A 103 0.34 -8.64 19.28
N HIS A 104 0.27 -7.70 20.23
CA HIS A 104 0.45 -8.03 21.64
C HIS A 104 -0.66 -8.94 22.18
N ASP A 105 -1.84 -8.91 21.55
CA ASP A 105 -2.97 -9.78 21.85
C ASP A 105 -3.72 -10.14 20.55
N LEU A 106 -3.83 -11.44 20.25
CA LEU A 106 -4.44 -11.97 19.03
C LEU A 106 -5.94 -12.26 19.23
N GLU A 107 -6.36 -12.60 20.45
CA GLU A 107 -7.73 -13.07 20.74
C GLU A 107 -8.74 -11.93 20.79
N GLU A 108 -8.33 -10.70 21.13
CA GLU A 108 -9.21 -9.53 21.08
C GLU A 108 -9.35 -8.92 19.67
N LYS A 109 -8.50 -9.31 18.70
CA LYS A 109 -8.38 -8.61 17.40
C LYS A 109 -9.02 -9.34 16.20
N LEU A 110 -9.47 -10.58 16.39
CA LEU A 110 -10.11 -11.39 15.34
C LEU A 110 -11.64 -11.47 15.49
N ASP A 111 -12.21 -10.88 16.54
CA ASP A 111 -13.60 -11.05 16.92
C ASP A 111 -14.40 -9.75 16.76
N GLU A 112 -14.63 -9.33 15.53
CA GLU A 112 -15.78 -8.47 15.20
C GLU A 112 -16.33 -8.97 13.84
N GLY A 113 -17.37 -9.81 13.92
CA GLY A 113 -18.09 -10.38 12.78
C GLY A 113 -19.19 -9.48 12.21
#